data_AF-A0A7Y0DES4-F1
#
_entry.id   AF-A0A7Y0DES4-F1
#
_cell.length_a   1.000
_cell.length_b   1.000
_cell.length_c   1.000
_cell.angle_alpha   90.00
_cell.angle_beta   90.00
_cell.angle_gamma   90.00
#
_symmetry.space_group_name_H-M   'P 1'
#
loop_
_entity.id
_entity.type
_entity.pdbx_description
1 polymer ?
#
loop_
_entity_poly.entity_id
_entity_poly.type
_entity_poly.pdbx_seq_one_letter_code
_entity_poly.pdbx_strand_id
1 'polypeptide(L)'
;TVFGGEAERAETALALESAKGKLRSAVGKGIGIRLTPTLEFIPDALPDGAAHMEDLLLTAKQQDAAVAAARAGATYAGDADPYKKPVDDTPDEADADEAEPEAEPEADAAKA
;
A
#
# COMPACT_ATOMS: atom_id res chain seq x y z
N THR A 1 -22.46 12.02 14.86
CA THR A 1 -21.89 10.76 15.35
C THR A 1 -22.96 9.94 16.05
N VAL A 2 -23.00 8.62 15.85
CA VAL A 2 -23.85 7.68 16.60
C VAL A 2 -22.91 6.82 17.42
N PHE A 3 -23.16 6.73 18.74
CA PHE A 3 -22.41 5.84 19.62
C PHE A 3 -23.03 4.44 19.55
N GLY A 4 -22.20 3.40 19.45
CA GLY A 4 -22.68 2.02 19.41
C GLY A 4 -22.09 1.16 18.30
N GLY A 5 -22.49 -0.11 18.30
CA GLY A 5 -22.13 -1.10 17.28
C GLY A 5 -22.88 -0.87 15.96
N GLU A 6 -22.53 -1.64 14.93
CA GLU A 6 -23.10 -1.49 13.58
C GLU A 6 -24.64 -1.65 13.56
N ALA A 7 -25.17 -2.60 14.33
CA ALA A 7 -26.61 -2.80 14.47
C ALA A 7 -27.32 -1.58 15.09
N GLU A 8 -26.76 -1.00 16.16
CA GLU A 8 -27.32 0.18 16.82
C GLU A 8 -27.24 1.41 15.90
N ARG A 9 -26.19 1.53 15.07
CA ARG A 9 -26.08 2.57 14.03
C ARG A 9 -27.20 2.42 13.00
N ALA A 10 -27.49 1.21 12.54
CA ALA A 10 -28.54 0.94 11.57
C ALA A 10 -29.94 1.23 12.14
N GLU A 11 -30.21 0.78 13.36
CA GLU A 11 -31.49 1.06 14.07
C GLU A 11 -31.67 2.56 14.29
N THR A 12 -30.60 3.27 14.68
CA THR A 12 -30.64 4.72 14.87
C THR A 12 -30.92 5.45 13.56
N ALA A 13 -30.33 5.01 12.43
CA ALA A 13 -30.60 5.59 11.13
C ALA A 13 -32.09 5.46 10.75
N LEU A 14 -32.69 4.29 10.97
CA LEU A 14 -34.12 4.07 10.75
C LEU A 14 -34.99 4.95 11.65
N ALA A 15 -34.61 5.07 12.93
CA ALA A 15 -35.32 5.93 13.88
C ALA A 15 -35.28 7.41 13.44
N LEU A 16 -34.12 7.91 12.99
CA LEU A 16 -33.95 9.28 12.52
C LEU A 16 -34.76 9.57 11.26
N GLU A 17 -34.76 8.65 10.29
CA GLU A 17 -35.58 8.79 9.08
C GLU A 17 -37.08 8.80 9.40
N SER A 18 -37.53 7.98 10.34
CA SER A 18 -38.94 7.99 10.80
C SER A 18 -39.34 9.31 11.48
N ALA A 19 -38.39 9.96 12.17
CA ALA A 19 -38.61 11.19 12.93
C ALA A 19 -38.34 12.47 12.12
N LYS A 20 -37.86 12.35 10.88
CA LYS A 20 -37.43 13.45 10.00
C LYS A 20 -38.42 14.60 9.87
N GLY A 21 -39.72 14.31 9.78
CA GLY A 21 -40.77 15.32 9.73
C GLY A 21 -40.87 16.16 11.01
N LYS A 22 -40.82 15.50 12.18
CA LYS A 22 -40.86 16.15 13.50
C LYS A 22 -39.61 17.01 13.72
N LEU A 23 -38.44 16.48 13.34
CA LEU A 23 -37.16 17.18 13.45
C LEU A 23 -37.13 18.42 12.54
N ARG A 24 -37.62 18.33 11.30
CA ARG A 24 -37.75 19.48 10.40
C ARG A 24 -38.64 20.57 11.00
N SER A 25 -39.79 20.21 11.58
CA SER A 25 -40.67 21.19 12.23
C SER A 25 -40.02 21.84 13.45
N ALA A 26 -39.28 21.09 14.26
CA ALA A 26 -38.57 21.62 15.42
C ALA A 26 -37.46 22.61 15.00
N VAL A 27 -36.69 22.28 13.97
CA VAL A 27 -35.64 23.15 13.40
C VAL A 27 -36.25 24.43 12.83
N GLY A 28 -37.34 24.33 12.07
CA GLY A 28 -38.04 25.50 11.55
C GLY A 28 -38.53 26.44 12.65
N LYS A 29 -39.09 25.88 13.74
CA LYS A 29 -39.51 26.65 14.91
C LYS A 29 -38.34 27.29 15.65
N GLY A 30 -37.21 26.58 15.78
CA GLY A 30 -36.02 27.06 16.49
C GLY A 30 -35.29 28.19 15.76
N ILE A 31 -35.18 28.11 14.43
CA ILE A 31 -34.51 29.13 13.60
C ILE A 31 -35.50 30.25 13.20
N GLY A 32 -36.81 30.01 13.28
CA GLY A 32 -37.84 31.00 12.94
C GLY A 32 -38.04 31.20 11.44
N ILE A 33 -37.58 30.25 10.61
CA ILE A 33 -37.73 30.32 9.15
C ILE A 33 -39.06 29.70 8.70
N ARG A 34 -39.72 30.36 7.74
CA ARG A 34 -41.02 29.92 7.22
C ARG A 34 -40.92 28.67 6.34
N LEU A 35 -39.87 28.56 5.52
CA LEU A 35 -39.64 27.42 4.65
C LEU A 35 -38.39 26.67 5.13
N THR A 36 -38.60 25.57 5.85
CA THR A 36 -37.50 24.71 6.30
C THR A 36 -37.12 23.72 5.20
N PRO A 37 -35.83 23.61 4.84
CA PRO A 37 -35.37 22.65 3.84
C PRO A 37 -35.56 21.20 4.32
N THR A 38 -35.38 20.25 3.40
CA THR A 38 -35.32 18.83 3.74
C THR A 38 -34.06 18.53 4.56
N LEU A 39 -34.18 17.64 5.54
CA LEU A 39 -33.07 17.18 6.36
C LEU A 39 -32.58 15.82 5.87
N GLU A 40 -31.27 15.63 5.82
CA GLU A 40 -30.65 14.35 5.49
C GLU A 40 -29.65 14.00 6.59
N PHE A 41 -29.64 12.75 7.02
CA PHE A 41 -28.76 12.28 8.09
C PHE A 41 -27.61 11.49 7.49
N ILE A 42 -26.39 11.98 7.67
CA ILE A 42 -25.17 11.33 7.21
C ILE A 42 -24.41 10.84 8.45
N PRO A 43 -24.07 9.55 8.53
CA PRO A 43 -23.23 9.04 9.62
C PRO A 43 -21.84 9.68 9.53
N ASP A 44 -21.36 10.15 10.68
CA ASP A 44 -20.01 10.69 10.78
C ASP A 44 -19.01 9.52 10.87
N ALA A 45 -18.28 9.29 9.76
CA ALA A 45 -17.38 8.15 9.57
C ALA A 45 -15.98 8.35 10.19
N LEU A 46 -15.77 9.42 10.95
CA LEU A 46 -14.47 9.70 11.59
C LEU A 46 -13.95 8.59 12.54
N PRO A 47 -14.79 7.78 13.23
CA PRO A 47 -14.29 6.72 14.11
C PRO A 47 -13.66 5.53 13.37
N ASP A 48 -14.16 5.18 12.18
CA ASP A 48 -13.75 3.95 11.49
C ASP A 48 -12.38 4.14 10.79
N GLY A 49 -12.03 5.37 10.41
CA GLY A 49 -10.71 5.68 9.84
C GLY A 49 -9.57 5.58 10.86
N ALA A 50 -9.80 5.97 12.12
CA ALA A 50 -8.76 5.98 13.14
C ALA A 50 -8.32 4.55 13.52
N ALA A 51 -9.27 3.64 13.75
CA ALA A 51 -8.96 2.25 14.08
C ALA A 51 -8.22 1.52 12.95
N HIS A 52 -8.57 1.81 11.68
CA HIS A 52 -7.89 1.24 10.53
C HIS A 52 -6.46 1.77 10.38
N MET A 53 -6.24 3.08 10.61
CA MET A 53 -4.90 3.66 10.58
C MET A 53 -3.99 3.06 11.67
N GLU A 54 -4.53 2.83 12.87
CA GLU A 54 -3.79 2.19 13.96
C GLU A 54 -3.36 0.76 13.62
N ASP A 55 -4.25 -0.03 13.00
CA ASP A 55 -3.94 -1.39 12.56
C ASP A 55 -2.87 -1.43 11.46
N LEU A 56 -2.96 -0.52 10.49
CA LEU A 56 -1.93 -0.35 9.45
C LEU A 56 -0.57 0.06 10.04
N LEU A 57 -0.55 0.99 10.99
CA LEU A 57 0.68 1.41 11.68
C LEU A 57 1.29 0.28 12.50
N LEU A 58 0.46 -0.53 13.17
CA LEU A 58 0.92 -1.70 13.92
C LEU A 58 1.56 -2.73 12.98
N THR A 59 0.90 -3.02 11.85
CA THR A 59 1.38 -3.96 10.83
C THR A 59 2.69 -3.48 10.21
N ALA A 60 2.78 -2.20 9.83
CA ALA A 60 4.01 -1.61 9.28
C ALA A 60 5.16 -1.71 10.28
N LYS A 61 4.92 -1.39 11.55
CA LYS A 61 5.93 -1.51 12.61
C LYS A 61 6.44 -2.94 12.79
N GLN A 62 5.56 -3.94 12.68
CA GLN A 62 5.96 -5.35 12.76
C GLN A 62 6.85 -5.75 11.58
N GLN A 63 6.49 -5.33 10.36
CA GLN A 63 7.28 -5.60 9.16
C GLN A 63 8.66 -4.93 9.22
N ASP A 64 8.73 -3.67 9.66
CA ASP A 64 9.99 -2.96 9.84
C ASP A 64 10.88 -3.65 10.88
N ALA A 65 10.30 -4.12 11.99
CA ALA A 65 11.05 -4.89 12.98
C ALA A 65 11.61 -6.20 12.40
N ALA A 66 10.82 -6.90 11.56
CA ALA A 66 11.27 -8.11 10.89
C ALA A 66 12.40 -7.84 9.88
N VAL A 67 12.30 -6.77 9.09
CA VAL A 67 13.35 -6.35 8.15
C VAL A 67 14.62 -5.92 8.89
N ALA A 68 14.49 -5.19 9.99
CA ALA A 68 15.63 -4.79 10.82
C ALA A 68 16.33 -6.01 11.43
N ALA A 69 15.57 -6.99 11.92
CA ALA A 69 16.12 -8.26 12.41
C ALA A 69 16.84 -9.05 11.30
N ALA A 70 16.25 -9.13 10.10
CA ALA A 70 16.87 -9.79 8.96
C ALA A 70 18.16 -9.09 8.49
N ARG A 71 18.18 -7.75 8.52
CA ARG A 71 19.36 -6.94 8.17
C ARG A 71 20.51 -7.10 9.15
N ALA A 72 20.22 -7.28 10.45
CA ALA A 72 21.26 -7.39 11.48
C ALA A 72 22.23 -8.57 11.25
N GLY A 73 21.81 -9.61 10.53
CA GLY A 73 22.65 -10.76 10.16
C GLY A 73 22.94 -10.88 8.67
N ALA A 74 22.52 -9.93 7.83
CA ALA A 74 22.69 -10.03 6.39
C ALA A 74 24.05 -9.51 5.95
N THR A 75 24.76 -10.32 5.15
CA THR A 75 25.93 -9.87 4.39
C THR A 75 25.48 -9.17 3.13
N TYR A 76 26.12 -8.05 2.79
CA TYR A 76 25.84 -7.31 1.56
C TYR A 76 26.01 -8.23 0.34
N ALA A 77 25.02 -8.24 -0.56
CA ALA A 77 25.09 -9.01 -1.80
C ALA A 77 25.89 -8.21 -2.83
N GLY A 78 27.21 -8.42 -2.83
CA GLY A 78 28.14 -7.85 -3.80
C GLY A 78 29.58 -7.91 -3.30
N ASP A 79 30.50 -8.25 -4.19
CA ASP A 79 31.93 -8.14 -3.92
C ASP A 79 32.37 -6.66 -3.88
N ALA A 80 33.47 -6.39 -3.18
CA ALA A 80 33.97 -5.03 -2.93
C ALA A 80 34.34 -4.24 -4.19
N ASP A 81 34.55 -4.93 -5.33
CA ASP A 81 34.82 -4.31 -6.63
C ASP A 81 33.92 -4.94 -7.71
N PRO A 82 32.72 -4.38 -7.94
CA PRO A 82 31.73 -4.94 -8.87
C PRO A 82 32.01 -4.65 -10.34
N TYR A 83 33.10 -3.94 -10.68
CA TYR A 83 33.42 -3.55 -12.06
C TYR A 83 34.63 -4.33 -12.60
N LYS A 84 34.57 -4.70 -13.89
CA LYS A 84 35.74 -5.24 -14.58
C LYS A 84 36.82 -4.15 -14.66
N LYS A 85 37.99 -4.43 -14.12
CA LYS A 85 39.18 -3.58 -14.31
C LYS A 85 39.53 -3.56 -15.79
N PRO A 86 39.88 -2.38 -16.36
CA PRO A 86 40.37 -2.31 -17.72
C PRO A 86 41.62 -3.19 -17.86
N VAL A 87 41.72 -3.87 -18.99
CA VAL A 87 42.91 -4.65 -19.36
C VAL A 87 44.09 -3.69 -19.37
N ASP A 88 45.12 -3.94 -18.57
CA ASP A 88 46.40 -3.24 -18.71
C ASP A 88 46.97 -3.61 -20.09
N ASP A 89 47.00 -2.64 -21.01
CA ASP A 89 47.75 -2.70 -22.26
C ASP A 89 49.26 -2.64 -21.98
N THR A 90 49.79 -3.58 -21.21
CA THR A 90 51.22 -3.91 -21.22
C THR A 90 51.43 -5.07 -22.18
N PRO A 91 52.10 -4.86 -23.32
CA PRO A 91 52.45 -5.96 -24.22
C PRO A 91 53.61 -6.72 -23.55
N ASP A 92 53.33 -7.90 -23.01
CA ASP A 92 54.38 -8.87 -22.73
C ASP A 92 54.28 -9.99 -23.78
N GLU A 93 55.44 -10.26 -24.37
CA GLU A 93 55.62 -11.12 -25.54
C GLU A 93 55.42 -12.60 -25.20
N ALA A 94 54.86 -13.31 -26.19
CA ALA A 94 55.04 -14.74 -26.46
C ALA A 94 54.60 -15.75 -25.38
N ASP A 95 53.53 -16.50 -25.67
CA ASP A 95 53.78 -17.88 -26.12
C ASP A 95 52.67 -18.37 -27.05
N ALA A 96 53.10 -19.02 -28.11
CA ALA A 96 52.27 -19.59 -29.16
C ALA A 96 51.84 -21.00 -28.75
N ASP A 97 50.56 -21.35 -28.96
CA ASP A 97 50.25 -22.70 -29.40
C ASP A 97 48.96 -22.72 -30.25
N GLU A 98 48.96 -23.68 -31.15
CA GLU A 98 48.30 -23.74 -32.44
C GLU A 98 46.78 -23.60 -32.46
N ALA A 99 46.31 -22.92 -33.50
CA ALA A 99 44.94 -23.00 -33.99
C ALA A 99 44.74 -24.34 -34.73
N GLU A 100 43.57 -24.95 -34.57
CA GLU A 100 42.78 -25.34 -35.74
C GLU A 100 41.26 -25.36 -35.44
N PRO A 101 40.41 -24.92 -36.39
CA PRO A 101 38.98 -24.70 -36.21
C PRO A 101 38.11 -25.79 -36.89
N GLU A 102 36.83 -25.89 -36.52
CA GLU A 102 35.68 -26.29 -37.39
C GLU A 102 34.38 -26.26 -36.52
N ALA A 103 33.49 -25.27 -36.72
CA ALA A 103 32.23 -25.31 -37.51
C ALA A 103 31.14 -26.24 -36.91
N GLU A 104 29.86 -25.93 -36.71
CA GLU A 104 28.93 -24.81 -36.90
C GLU A 104 27.64 -25.15 -36.08
N PRO A 105 26.60 -24.28 -36.00
CA PRO A 105 25.57 -24.30 -34.96
C PRO A 105 24.29 -25.05 -35.34
N GLU A 106 23.59 -25.64 -34.36
CA GLU A 106 22.16 -25.97 -34.51
C GLU A 106 21.29 -25.07 -33.61
N ALA A 107 20.45 -24.31 -34.29
CA ALA A 107 19.37 -23.52 -33.73
C ALA A 107 18.24 -24.45 -33.26
N ASP A 108 17.84 -24.38 -31.99
CA ASP A 108 16.53 -24.87 -31.57
C ASP A 108 15.54 -23.70 -31.60
N ALA A 109 14.57 -23.86 -32.48
CA ALA A 109 13.46 -22.98 -32.72
C ALA A 109 12.35 -23.21 -31.68
N ALA A 110 11.85 -22.10 -31.13
CA ALA A 110 10.43 -21.85 -30.86
C ALA A 110 9.55 -23.01 -30.35
N LYS A 111 9.12 -22.92 -29.09
CA LYS A 111 7.78 -23.34 -28.65
C LYS A 111 7.43 -22.57 -27.37
N ALA A 112 6.60 -21.54 -27.50
CA ALA A 112 5.15 -21.53 -27.23
C ALA A 112 4.83 -21.43 -25.74
#